data_AF-A0A919WFQ6-F1
#
_entry.id   AF-A0A919WFQ6-F1
#
_cell.length_a   1.000
_cell.length_b   1.000
_cell.length_c   1.000
_cell.angle_alpha   90.00
_cell.angle_beta   90.00
_cell.angle_gamma   90.00
#
_symmetry.space_group_name_H-M   'P 1'
#
loop_
_entity.id
_entity.type
_entity.pdbx_description
1 polymer ?
#
loop_
_entity_poly.entity_id
_entity_poly.type
_entity_poly.pdbx_seq_one_letter_code
_entity_poly.pdbx_strand_id
1 'polypeptide(L)'
;MLLLALLLMTSGLLIINAVYAYHTKHIDSHFLSTLLYYLKIFPLFLSASMMIGYGVKFLTKTVNNLSFSLIVSKGLEVLVSVAIGYIFLKEVPSWRTAVGLSVILFGFWILKGK
;
A
#
# COMPACT_ATOMS: atom_id res chain seq x y z
N MET A 1 8.80 -18.19 3.55
CA MET A 1 7.49 -17.53 3.78
C MET A 1 7.57 -16.01 3.81
N LEU A 2 8.62 -15.42 4.41
CA LEU A 2 8.78 -13.96 4.52
C LEU A 2 8.79 -13.23 3.16
N LEU A 3 9.57 -13.70 2.18
CA LEU A 3 9.61 -13.08 0.84
C LEU A 3 8.24 -13.09 0.15
N LEU A 4 7.53 -14.22 0.20
CA LEU A 4 6.17 -14.34 -0.33
C LEU A 4 5.20 -13.36 0.34
N ALA A 5 5.31 -13.21 1.67
CA ALA A 5 4.48 -12.29 2.44
C ALA A 5 4.68 -10.83 1.98
N LEU A 6 5.95 -10.42 1.81
CA LEU A 6 6.30 -9.09 1.32
C LEU A 6 5.81 -8.89 -0.12
N LEU A 7 6.06 -9.84 -1.02
CA LEU A 7 5.60 -9.74 -2.41
C LEU A 7 4.08 -9.60 -2.51
N LEU A 8 3.31 -10.39 -1.75
CA LEU A 8 1.85 -10.30 -1.70
C LEU A 8 1.37 -8.94 -1.18
N MET A 9 1.98 -8.41 -0.11
CA MET A 9 1.64 -7.08 0.39
C MET A 9 1.96 -6.00 -0.63
N THR A 10 3.19 -5.96 -1.14
CA THR A 10 3.63 -4.91 -2.08
C THR A 10 2.80 -4.92 -3.36
N SER A 11 2.53 -6.10 -3.93
CA SER A 11 1.73 -6.20 -5.16
C SER A 11 0.26 -5.81 -4.94
N GLY A 12 -0.38 -6.26 -3.85
CA GLY A 12 -1.74 -5.82 -3.52
C GLY A 12 -1.83 -4.32 -3.26
N LEU A 13 -0.86 -3.75 -2.53
CA LEU A 13 -0.78 -2.31 -2.27
C LEU A 13 -0.56 -1.51 -3.56
N LEU A 14 0.29 -2.00 -4.47
CA LEU A 14 0.51 -1.39 -5.79
C LEU A 14 -0.78 -1.34 -6.59
N ILE A 15 -1.54 -2.43 -6.62
CA ILE A 15 -2.81 -2.49 -7.34
C ILE A 15 -3.79 -1.47 -6.75
N ILE A 16 -4.00 -1.46 -5.43
CA ILE A 16 -4.94 -0.53 -4.79
C ILE A 16 -4.53 0.93 -5.03
N ASN A 17 -3.25 1.27 -4.85
CA ASN A 17 -2.77 2.62 -5.10
C ASN A 17 -2.87 3.01 -6.58
N ALA A 18 -2.63 2.10 -7.52
CA ALA A 18 -2.82 2.34 -8.94
C ALA A 18 -4.30 2.57 -9.30
N VAL A 19 -5.23 1.84 -8.66
CA VAL A 19 -6.67 2.06 -8.82
C VAL A 19 -7.06 3.46 -8.36
N TYR A 20 -6.51 3.93 -7.23
CA TYR A 20 -6.74 5.30 -6.77
C TYR A 20 -6.11 6.35 -7.69
N ALA A 21 -4.87 6.15 -8.12
CA ALA A 21 -4.20 7.07 -9.03
C ALA A 21 -4.94 7.17 -10.39
N TYR A 22 -5.45 6.04 -10.90
CA TYR A 22 -6.26 6.02 -12.11
C TYR A 22 -7.60 6.76 -11.90
N HIS A 23 -8.27 6.52 -10.77
CA HIS A 23 -9.50 7.22 -10.40
C HIS A 23 -9.28 8.74 -10.41
N THR A 24 -8.25 9.23 -9.71
CA THR A 24 -7.93 10.66 -9.61
C THR A 24 -7.61 11.30 -10.98
N LYS A 25 -7.02 10.54 -11.90
CA LYS A 25 -6.55 11.08 -13.19
C LYS A 25 -7.59 11.00 -14.31
N HIS A 26 -8.48 10.01 -14.28
CA HIS A 26 -9.29 9.65 -15.44
C HIS A 26 -10.80 9.59 -15.19
N ILE A 27 -11.25 9.61 -13.93
CA ILE A 27 -12.68 9.50 -13.61
C ILE A 27 -13.18 10.86 -13.14
N ASP A 28 -14.23 11.34 -13.79
CA ASP A 28 -14.88 12.59 -13.40
C ASP A 28 -15.43 12.52 -11.97
N SER A 29 -15.48 13.66 -11.29
CA SER A 29 -15.98 13.79 -9.92
C SER A 29 -17.48 13.50 -9.73
N HIS A 30 -18.18 13.07 -10.79
CA HIS A 30 -19.59 12.73 -10.73
C HIS A 30 -19.80 11.37 -10.06
N PHE A 31 -20.66 11.32 -9.03
CA PHE A 31 -20.91 10.14 -8.20
C PHE A 31 -21.19 8.87 -9.01
N LEU A 32 -22.03 8.96 -10.04
CA LEU A 32 -22.43 7.79 -10.83
C LEU A 32 -21.28 7.20 -11.65
N SER A 33 -20.38 8.05 -12.16
CA SER A 33 -19.17 7.63 -12.88
C SER A 33 -18.20 6.93 -11.93
N THR A 34 -18.02 7.48 -10.72
CA THR A 34 -17.23 6.86 -9.65
C THR A 34 -17.82 5.50 -9.24
N LEU A 35 -19.13 5.40 -9.05
CA LEU A 35 -19.80 4.16 -8.65
C LEU A 35 -19.62 3.06 -9.71
N LEU A 36 -19.83 3.38 -10.99
CA LEU A 36 -19.65 2.44 -12.10
C LEU A 36 -18.19 1.98 -12.22
N TYR A 37 -17.23 2.88 -12.02
CA TYR A 37 -15.82 2.54 -11.97
C TYR A 37 -15.52 1.52 -10.87
N TYR A 38 -15.99 1.77 -9.64
CA TYR A 38 -15.75 0.86 -8.51
C TYR A 38 -16.46 -0.48 -8.67
N LEU A 39 -17.68 -0.50 -9.22
CA LEU A 39 -18.38 -1.75 -9.55
C LEU A 39 -17.59 -2.58 -10.57
N LYS A 40 -17.02 -1.94 -11.60
CA LYS A 40 -16.23 -2.62 -12.63
C LYS A 40 -14.90 -3.17 -12.09
N ILE A 41 -14.23 -2.41 -11.22
CA ILE A 41 -12.92 -2.79 -10.68
C ILE A 41 -12.99 -3.61 -9.39
N PHE A 42 -14.21 -3.83 -8.87
CA PHE A 42 -14.44 -4.57 -7.63
C PHE A 42 -13.71 -5.92 -7.56
N PRO A 43 -13.70 -6.78 -8.61
CA PRO A 43 -12.97 -8.05 -8.55
C PRO A 43 -11.45 -7.88 -8.36
N LEU A 44 -10.88 -6.85 -8.99
CA LEU A 44 -9.46 -6.51 -8.85
C LEU A 44 -9.15 -5.98 -7.45
N PHE A 45 -10.02 -5.12 -6.92
CA PHE A 45 -9.88 -4.55 -5.58
C PHE A 45 -10.00 -5.62 -4.49
N LEU A 46 -10.93 -6.57 -4.67
CA LEU A 46 -11.08 -7.73 -3.80
C LEU A 46 -9.82 -8.61 -3.84
N SER A 47 -9.31 -8.93 -5.03
CA SER A 47 -8.11 -9.74 -5.21
C SER A 47 -6.89 -9.09 -4.53
N ALA A 48 -6.70 -7.79 -4.73
CA ALA A 48 -5.62 -7.04 -4.10
C ALA A 48 -5.74 -7.00 -2.57
N SER A 49 -6.96 -6.82 -2.05
CA SER A 49 -7.24 -6.87 -0.60
C SER A 49 -6.92 -8.23 0.00
N MET A 50 -7.27 -9.32 -0.69
CA MET A 50 -6.91 -10.67 -0.28
C MET A 50 -5.39 -10.87 -0.27
N MET A 51 -4.68 -10.38 -1.29
CA MET A 51 -3.21 -10.46 -1.34
C MET A 51 -2.57 -9.78 -0.13
N ILE A 52 -3.00 -8.57 0.21
CA ILE A 52 -2.51 -7.85 1.40
C ILE A 52 -2.83 -8.66 2.66
N GLY A 53 -4.07 -9.15 2.81
CA GLY A 53 -4.49 -9.94 3.96
C GLY A 53 -3.68 -11.22 4.15
N TYR A 54 -3.45 -11.98 3.07
CA TYR A 54 -2.61 -13.19 3.10
C TYR A 54 -1.15 -12.85 3.38
N GLY A 55 -0.63 -11.76 2.81
CA GLY A 55 0.70 -11.28 3.09
C GLY A 55 0.90 -10.97 4.58
N VAL A 56 0.00 -10.18 5.19
CA VAL A 56 0.02 -9.90 6.64
C VAL A 56 -0.08 -11.20 7.45
N LYS A 57 -0.96 -12.12 7.06
CA LYS A 57 -1.12 -13.41 7.74
C LYS A 57 0.16 -14.26 7.71
N PHE A 58 0.85 -14.33 6.57
CA PHE A 58 2.10 -15.06 6.43
C PHE A 58 3.26 -14.41 7.19
N LEU A 59 3.33 -13.08 7.21
CA LEU A 59 4.32 -12.35 8.00
C LEU A 59 4.07 -12.58 9.50
N THR A 60 2.81 -12.49 9.93
CA THR A 60 2.42 -12.73 11.34
C THR A 60 2.80 -14.13 11.79
N LYS A 61 2.62 -15.16 10.95
CA LYS A 61 3.09 -16.52 11.24
C LYS A 61 4.60 -16.65 11.36
N THR A 62 5.36 -15.77 10.70
CA THR A 62 6.82 -15.82 10.71
C THR A 62 7.39 -15.08 11.92
N VAL A 63 6.77 -13.97 12.30
CA VAL A 63 7.26 -13.07 13.37
C VAL A 63 6.49 -13.18 14.69
N ASN A 64 5.40 -13.96 14.71
CA ASN A 64 4.48 -14.14 15.84
C ASN A 64 3.93 -12.85 16.45
N ASN A 65 3.85 -11.77 15.66
CA ASN A 65 3.39 -10.47 16.11
C ASN A 65 2.54 -9.79 15.01
N LEU A 66 1.23 -9.69 15.26
CA LEU A 66 0.28 -9.08 14.34
C LEU A 66 0.55 -7.57 14.21
N SER A 67 0.78 -6.88 15.32
CA SER A 67 1.06 -5.44 15.34
C SER A 67 2.28 -5.11 14.48
N PHE A 68 3.38 -5.86 14.66
CA PHE A 68 4.56 -5.70 13.82
C PHE A 68 4.24 -5.90 12.33
N SER A 69 3.47 -6.95 12.00
CA SER A 69 3.11 -7.25 10.61
C SER A 69 2.23 -6.17 9.98
N LEU A 70 1.30 -5.59 10.75
CA LEU A 70 0.47 -4.48 10.30
C LEU A 70 1.28 -3.19 10.11
N ILE A 71 2.21 -2.89 11.02
CA ILE A 71 3.11 -1.75 10.88
C ILE A 71 3.91 -1.93 9.57
N VAL A 72 4.49 -3.11 9.32
CA VAL A 72 5.25 -3.39 8.08
C VAL A 72 4.38 -3.16 6.84
N SER A 73 3.14 -3.65 6.85
CA SER A 73 2.18 -3.40 5.77
C SER A 73 1.93 -1.90 5.53
N LYS A 74 1.75 -1.11 6.60
CA LYS A 74 1.57 0.35 6.50
C LYS A 74 2.83 1.09 6.04
N GLY A 75 4.01 0.64 6.43
CA GLY A 75 5.26 1.18 5.90
C GLY A 75 5.41 0.94 4.40
N LEU A 76 5.09 -0.28 3.94
CA LEU A 76 5.06 -0.59 2.51
C LEU A 76 4.02 0.25 1.78
N GLU A 77 2.85 0.49 2.37
CA GLU A 77 1.80 1.33 1.80
C GLU A 77 2.31 2.74 1.52
N VAL A 78 2.99 3.38 2.48
CA VAL A 78 3.57 4.72 2.27
C VAL A 78 4.61 4.73 1.16
N LEU A 79 5.52 3.75 1.13
CA LEU A 79 6.54 3.65 0.07
C LEU A 79 5.89 3.48 -1.31
N VAL A 80 4.86 2.65 -1.40
CA VAL A 80 4.09 2.43 -2.63
C VAL A 80 3.34 3.70 -3.05
N SER A 81 2.73 4.43 -2.12
CA SER A 81 2.04 5.68 -2.43
C SER A 81 2.99 6.73 -3.03
N VAL A 82 4.19 6.87 -2.46
CA VAL A 82 5.23 7.77 -3.01
C VAL A 82 5.65 7.33 -4.42
N ALA A 83 5.85 6.01 -4.64
CA ALA A 83 6.21 5.48 -5.95
C ALA A 83 5.10 5.71 -6.99
N ILE A 84 3.84 5.47 -6.62
CA ILE A 84 2.69 5.66 -7.51
C ILE A 84 2.48 7.15 -7.83
N GLY A 85 2.59 8.04 -6.85
CA GLY A 85 2.51 9.50 -7.07
C GLY A 85 3.57 9.97 -8.06
N TYR A 86 4.81 9.49 -7.92
CA TYR A 86 5.88 9.78 -8.88
C TYR A 86 5.59 9.23 -10.29
N ILE A 87 5.09 8.00 -10.41
CA ILE A 87 4.87 7.35 -11.72
C ILE A 87 3.67 7.95 -12.46
N PHE A 88 2.51 8.01 -11.79
CA PHE A 88 1.21 8.35 -12.40
C PHE A 88 0.92 9.84 -12.45
N LEU A 89 1.28 10.55 -11.38
CA LEU A 89 0.98 11.98 -11.18
C LEU A 89 2.20 12.87 -11.43
N LYS A 90 3.40 12.29 -11.64
CA LYS A 90 4.66 13.01 -11.84
C LYS A 90 5.04 13.90 -10.65
N GLU A 91 4.58 13.54 -9.47
CA GLU A 91 4.92 14.22 -8.23
C GLU A 91 6.36 13.90 -7.85
N VAL A 92 7.26 14.89 -7.92
CA VAL A 92 8.64 14.71 -7.50
C VAL A 92 8.71 14.75 -5.98
N PRO A 93 9.21 13.69 -5.31
CA PRO A 93 9.31 13.68 -3.86
C PRO A 93 10.21 14.80 -3.38
N SER A 94 9.71 15.59 -2.43
CA SER A 94 10.44 16.73 -1.87
C SER A 94 11.36 16.29 -0.72
N TRP A 95 12.23 17.19 -0.25
CA TRP A 95 12.99 16.98 0.99
C TRP A 95 12.09 16.67 2.19
N ARG A 96 10.88 17.23 2.24
CA ARG A 96 9.90 16.93 3.30
C ARG A 96 9.42 15.48 3.23
N THR A 97 9.28 14.92 2.03
CA THR A 97 8.96 13.50 1.81
C THR A 97 10.08 12.61 2.32
N ALA A 98 11.34 12.97 2.08
CA ALA A 98 12.50 12.23 2.60
C ALA A 98 12.55 12.24 4.13
N VAL A 99 12.32 13.40 4.76
CA VAL A 99 12.22 13.52 6.23
C VAL A 99 11.07 12.66 6.76
N GLY A 100 9.88 12.73 6.17
CA GLY A 100 8.74 11.89 6.57
C GLY A 100 9.05 10.39 6.48
N LEU A 101 9.67 9.95 5.39
CA LEU A 101 10.09 8.55 5.22
C LEU A 101 11.13 8.12 6.27
N SER A 102 12.08 8.99 6.61
CA SER A 102 13.08 8.70 7.65
C SER A 102 12.45 8.50 9.03
N VAL A 103 11.44 9.28 9.40
CA VAL A 103 10.70 9.14 10.68
C VAL A 103 9.98 7.79 10.74
N ILE A 104 9.36 7.37 9.64
CA ILE A 104 8.71 6.06 9.54
C ILE A 104 9.73 4.93 9.72
N LEU A 105 10.87 4.99 9.02
CA LEU A 105 11.95 4.00 9.14
C LEU A 105 12.52 3.95 10.56
N PHE A 106 12.64 5.10 11.23
CA PHE A 106 13.09 5.16 12.62
C PHE A 106 12.08 4.54 13.58
N GLY A 107 10.78 4.82 13.38
CA GLY A 107 9.70 4.17 14.14
C GLY A 107 9.71 2.64 14.01
N PHE A 108 9.97 2.13 12.81
CA PHE A 108 10.16 0.69 12.58
C PHE A 108 11.33 0.11 13.36
N TRP A 109 12.45 0.83 13.40
CA TRP A 109 13.65 0.37 14.09
C TRP A 109 13.44 0.25 15.60
N ILE A 110 12.74 1.22 16.21
CA ILE A 110 12.36 1.17 17.63
C ILE A 110 11.44 -0.02 17.91
N LEU A 111 10.43 -0.23 17.08
CA LEU A 111 9.41 -1.26 17.28
C LEU A 111 9.92 -2.68 17.03
N LYS A 112 11.05 -2.84 16.33
CA LYS A 112 11.76 -4.13 16.18
C LYS A 112 12.45 -4.57 17.48
N GLY A 113 12.76 -3.64 18.38
CA GLY A 113 13.57 -3.86 19.59
C GLY A 113 12.80 -4.31 20.83
N LYS A 114 11.49 -4.61 20.73
CA LYS A 114 10.65 -5.16 21.79
C LYS A 114 9.83 -6.33 21.25
#